data_AF-A0A1I4P8C8-F1
#
_entry.id   AF-A0A1I4P8C8-F1
#
_cell.length_a   1.000
_cell.length_b   1.000
_cell.length_c   1.000
_cell.angle_alpha   90.00
_cell.angle_beta   90.00
_cell.angle_gamma   90.00
#
_symmetry.space_group_name_H-M   'P 1'
#
loop_
_entity.id
_entity.type
_entity.pdbx_description
1 polymer ?
#
loop_
_entity_poly.entity_id
_entity_poly.type
_entity_poly.pdbx_seq_one_letter_code
_entity_poly.pdbx_strand_id
1 'polypeptide(L)' 'MHAYDHVLAGERPTLHETRALGAWLYEQQKFPQEYIQALMGHADEKMTKHYQEGHDEKKIEYLEVGAELAF' A
#
# COMPACT_ATOMS: atom_id res chain seq x y z
N MET A 1 5.80 26.03 -8.40
CA MET A 1 5.51 24.60 -8.28
C MET A 1 4.52 24.26 -9.38
N HIS A 2 4.99 23.71 -10.51
CA HIS A 2 4.21 23.47 -11.75
C HIS A 2 4.15 21.98 -12.14
N ALA A 3 4.55 21.07 -11.24
CA ALA A 3 4.75 19.66 -11.55
C ALA A 3 3.45 18.90 -11.94
N TYR A 4 2.29 19.41 -11.55
CA TYR A 4 0.99 18.74 -11.72
C TYR A 4 -0.03 19.60 -12.48
N ASP A 5 0.43 20.58 -13.26
CA ASP A 5 -0.45 21.51 -13.99
C ASP A 5 -1.33 20.79 -15.03
N HIS A 6 -0.89 19.62 -15.48
CA HIS A 6 -1.60 18.76 -16.42
C HIS A 6 -2.61 17.80 -15.75
N VAL A 7 -2.66 17.73 -14.41
CA VAL A 7 -3.55 16.84 -13.66
C VAL A 7 -4.70 17.66 -13.06
N LEU A 8 -5.93 17.17 -13.21
CA LEU A 8 -7.11 17.80 -12.59
C LEU A 8 -6.96 17.80 -11.07
N ALA A 9 -7.42 18.87 -10.41
CA ALA A 9 -7.17 19.07 -8.98
C ALA A 9 -7.62 17.90 -8.09
N GLY A 10 -8.73 17.23 -8.45
CA GLY A 10 -9.25 16.07 -7.71
C GLY A 10 -8.52 14.75 -7.96
N GLU A 11 -7.64 14.69 -8.97
CA GLU A 11 -6.84 13.51 -9.32
C GLU A 11 -5.38 13.65 -8.88
N ARG A 12 -5.01 14.81 -8.33
CA ARG A 12 -3.66 15.04 -7.82
C ARG A 12 -3.46 14.21 -6.56
N PRO A 13 -2.30 13.55 -6.41
CA PRO A 13 -2.02 12.78 -5.22
C PRO A 13 -2.03 13.71 -4.01
N THR A 14 -2.75 13.27 -2.99
CA THR A 14 -2.75 13.86 -1.66
C THR A 14 -1.46 13.53 -0.93
N LEU A 15 -1.24 14.23 0.19
CA LEU A 15 -0.13 13.94 1.07
C LEU A 15 -0.18 12.49 1.60
N HIS A 16 -1.38 11.97 1.89
CA HIS A 16 -1.54 10.61 2.39
C HIS A 16 -1.17 9.56 1.33
N GLU A 17 -1.54 9.76 0.08
CA GLU A 17 -1.20 8.84 -1.02
C GLU A 17 0.30 8.84 -1.31
N THR A 18 0.94 10.02 -1.31
CA THR A 18 2.41 10.11 -1.47
C THR A 18 3.15 9.41 -0.33
N ARG A 19 2.62 9.56 0.89
CA ARG A 19 3.16 8.94 2.10
C ARG A 19 2.99 7.42 2.10
N ALA A 20 1.83 6.91 1.68
CA ALA A 20 1.55 5.50 1.49
C ALA A 20 2.55 4.85 0.51
N LEU A 21 2.74 5.48 -0.65
CA LEU A 21 3.72 5.04 -1.64
C LEU A 21 5.15 5.00 -1.05
N GLY A 22 5.53 6.02 -0.28
CA GLY A 22 6.84 6.05 0.39
C GLY A 22 7.04 4.89 1.38
N ALA A 23 6.03 4.55 2.17
CA ALA A 23 6.08 3.42 3.10
C ALA A 23 6.27 2.08 2.38
N TRP A 24 5.56 1.87 1.27
CA TRP A 24 5.71 0.68 0.44
C TRP A 24 7.09 0.61 -0.23
N LEU A 25 7.60 1.73 -0.78
CA LEU A 25 8.93 1.75 -1.41
C LEU A 25 10.07 1.41 -0.44
N TYR A 26 9.96 1.76 0.84
CA TYR A 26 10.95 1.34 1.85
C TYR A 26 10.86 -0.15 2.18
N GLU A 27 9.66 -0.71 2.21
CA GLU A 27 9.49 -2.16 2.37
C GLU A 27 10.12 -2.92 1.19
N GLN A 28 9.93 -2.46 -0.04
CA GLN A 28 10.55 -3.07 -1.23
C GLN A 28 12.09 -3.03 -1.18
N GLN A 29 12.65 -1.97 -0.58
CA GLN A 29 14.09 -1.84 -0.32
C GLN A 29 14.58 -2.61 0.92
N LYS A 30 13.70 -3.39 1.58
CA LYS A 30 14.01 -4.26 2.72
C LYS A 30 14.41 -3.50 4.00
N PHE A 31 13.93 -2.26 4.17
CA PHE A 31 14.04 -1.59 5.46
C PHE A 31 13.21 -2.32 6.53
N PRO A 32 13.63 -2.31 7.80
CA PRO A 32 12.86 -2.91 8.89
C PRO A 32 11.47 -2.28 9.04
N GLN A 33 10.44 -3.08 9.35
CA GLN A 33 9.07 -2.58 9.46
C GLN A 33 8.91 -1.59 10.63
N GLU A 34 9.67 -1.77 11.71
CA GLU A 34 9.68 -0.85 12.86
C GLU A 34 10.24 0.53 12.47
N TYR A 35 11.23 0.55 11.56
CA TYR A 35 11.78 1.80 11.02
C TYR A 35 10.75 2.53 10.16
N ILE A 36 10.07 1.80 9.27
CA ILE A 36 9.01 2.35 8.44
C ILE A 36 7.86 2.87 9.32
N GLN A 37 7.43 2.09 10.32
CA GLN A 37 6.40 2.47 11.28
C GLN A 37 6.75 3.75 12.04
N ALA A 38 8.00 3.90 12.48
CA ALA A 38 8.47 5.10 13.17
C ALA A 38 8.42 6.34 12.26
N LEU A 39 8.83 6.22 10.99
CA LEU A 39 8.69 7.30 9.99
C LEU A 39 7.23 7.63 9.70
N MET A 40 6.38 6.61 9.74
CA MET A 40 4.93 6.74 9.60
C MET A 40 4.24 7.21 10.90
N GLY A 41 4.97 7.42 12.00
CA GLY A 41 4.38 7.88 13.27
C GLY A 41 3.19 7.03 13.74
N HIS A 42 3.12 5.76 13.32
CA HIS A 42 2.01 4.88 13.63
C HIS A 42 2.30 4.10 14.92
N ALA A 43 1.34 4.07 15.83
CA ALA A 43 1.47 3.30 17.07
C ALA A 43 1.24 1.80 16.86
N ASP A 44 0.54 1.41 15.79
CA ASP A 44 0.21 0.03 15.44
C ASP A 44 0.77 -0.31 14.05
N GLU A 45 1.40 -1.48 13.95
CA GLU A 45 1.92 -2.04 12.70
C GLU A 45 0.82 -2.22 11.66
N LYS A 46 -0.42 -2.55 12.09
CA LYS A 46 -1.57 -2.69 11.18
C LYS A 46 -1.84 -1.43 10.37
N MET A 47 -1.65 -0.26 10.99
CA MET A 47 -1.84 1.02 10.30
C MET A 47 -0.75 1.24 9.24
N THR A 48 0.47 0.81 9.49
CA THR A 48 1.55 0.88 8.49
C THR A 48 1.28 -0.06 7.33
N LYS A 49 0.86 -1.31 7.61
CA LYS A 49 0.49 -2.28 6.58
C LYS A 49 -0.65 -1.80 5.70
N HIS A 50 -1.69 -1.21 6.30
CA HIS A 50 -2.80 -0.64 5.53
C HIS A 50 -2.36 0.45 4.53
N TYR A 51 -1.35 1.25 4.88
CA TYR A 51 -0.78 2.25 3.98
C TYR A 51 0.18 1.66 2.94
N GLN A 52 0.65 0.42 3.12
CA GLN A 52 1.52 -0.28 2.17
C GLN A 52 0.70 -1.10 1.14
N GLU A 53 -0.53 -1.48 1.50
CA GLU A 53 -1.43 -2.28 0.68
C GLU A 53 -1.80 -1.60 -0.65
N GLY A 54 -1.99 -2.40 -1.69
CA GLY A 54 -2.51 -1.95 -2.99
C GLY A 54 -1.48 -1.29 -3.92
N HIS A 55 -0.22 -1.20 -3.52
CA HIS A 55 0.88 -0.69 -4.34
C HIS A 55 1.58 -1.76 -5.20
N ASP A 56 1.27 -3.03 -4.98
CA ASP A 56 1.70 -4.14 -5.84
C ASP A 56 0.77 -4.35 -7.03
N GLU A 57 1.27 -5.00 -8.07
CA GLU A 57 0.46 -5.41 -9.22
C GLU A 57 -0.67 -6.34 -8.77
N LYS A 58 -1.90 -6.04 -9.21
CA LYS A 58 -3.05 -6.93 -8.99
C LYS A 58 -2.84 -8.23 -9.76
N LYS A 59 -2.63 -9.32 -9.03
CA LYS A 59 -2.51 -10.68 -9.61
C LYS A 59 -3.86 -11.39 -9.55
N ILE A 60 -4.13 -12.24 -10.54
CA ILE A 60 -5.24 -13.17 -10.48
C ILE A 60 -4.85 -14.27 -9.48
N GLU A 61 -5.55 -14.34 -8.36
CA GLU A 61 -5.39 -15.42 -7.38
C GLU A 61 -6.40 -16.53 -7.70
N TYR A 62 -5.88 -17.70 -8.09
CA TYR A 62 -6.71 -18.90 -8.25
C TYR A 62 -6.81 -19.62 -6.91
N LEU A 63 -8.02 -19.77 -6.40
CA LEU A 63 -8.31 -20.54 -5.19
C LEU A 63 -8.97 -21.86 -5.58
N GLU A 64 -8.31 -22.97 -5.27
CA GLU A 64 -8.92 -24.30 -5.41
C GLU A 64 -9.98 -24.47 -4.31
N VAL A 65 -11.22 -24.73 -4.72
CA VAL A 65 -12.34 -24.98 -3.79
C VAL A 65 -12.95 -26.34 -4.09
N GLY A 66 -13.07 -27.18 -3.06
CA GLY A 66 -13.78 -28.44 -3.13
C GLY A 66 -15.23 -28.26 -2.69
N ALA A 67 -16.19 -28.59 -3.55
CA ALA A 67 -17.55 -28.83 -3.09
C ALA A 67 -17.55 -30.21 -2.42
N GLU A 68 -17.48 -30.27 -1.09
CA GLU A 68 -17.59 -31.51 -0.32
C GLU A 68 -19.00 -32.09 -0.46
N LEU A 69 -19.34 -32.62 -1.63
CA LEU A 69 -20.59 -33.29 -1.90
C LEU A 69 -20.48 -34.72 -1.36
N ALA A 70 -21.04 -34.93 -0.17
CA ALA A 70 -21.30 -36.27 0.36
C ALA A 70 -22.37 -36.95 -0.50
N PHE A 71 -22.01 -38.07 -1.13
CA PHE A 71 -22.95 -38.99 -1.78
C PHE A 71 -23.35 -40.11 -0.82
#